data_AF-A0AAE9J766-F1
#
_entry.id   AF-A0AAE9J766-F1
#
_cell.length_a   1.000
_cell.length_b   1.000
_cell.length_c   1.000
_cell.angle_alpha   90.00
_cell.angle_beta   90.00
_cell.angle_gamma   90.00
#
_symmetry.space_group_name_H-M   'P 1'
#
loop_
_entity.id
_entity.type
_entity.pdbx_description
1 polymer ?
#
loop_
_entity_poly.entity_id
_entity_poly.type
_entity_poly.pdbx_seq_one_letter_code
_entity_poly.pdbx_strand_id
1 'polypeptide(L)'
;MCPSSVETYISVAGANKASYLCVLPITNACSSVNGLFCLFSFLKNINSVQRYEGSHIYSIYGTQDDKVGYLNLPCFTKNSQINNSDQEFSNATGNHDAILSGTIDLQMNLLNAH
;
A
#
# COMPACT_ATOMS: atom_id res chain seq x y z
N MET A 1 9.69 20.61 -7.59
CA MET A 1 9.37 19.50 -6.69
C MET A 1 10.70 19.05 -6.10
N CYS A 2 10.87 19.11 -4.78
CA CYS A 2 12.12 18.67 -4.15
C CYS A 2 12.24 17.14 -4.35
N PRO A 3 13.38 16.61 -4.81
CA PRO A 3 13.56 15.18 -4.93
C PRO A 3 13.40 14.52 -3.54
N SER A 4 12.73 13.37 -3.50
CA SER A 4 12.65 12.55 -2.29
C SER A 4 14.06 12.14 -1.87
N SER A 5 14.35 12.13 -0.56
CA SER A 5 15.60 11.55 -0.05
C SER A 5 15.60 10.01 -0.10
N VAL A 6 14.48 9.41 -0.53
CA VAL A 6 14.31 7.97 -0.71
C VAL A 6 14.46 7.64 -2.20
N GLU A 7 15.51 6.90 -2.53
CA GLU A 7 15.76 6.45 -3.91
C GLU A 7 14.71 5.44 -4.37
N THR A 8 14.52 4.36 -3.60
CA THR A 8 13.57 3.30 -3.92
C THR A 8 12.63 3.04 -2.75
N TYR A 9 11.34 3.16 -3.00
CA TYR A 9 10.27 2.83 -2.07
C TYR A 9 9.49 1.61 -2.58
N ILE A 10 9.35 0.60 -1.71
CA ILE A 10 8.60 -0.62 -2.02
C ILE A 10 7.55 -0.82 -0.93
N SER A 11 6.28 -0.69 -1.30
CA SER A 11 5.18 -1.07 -0.43
C SER A 11 4.85 -2.55 -0.60
N VAL A 12 4.97 -3.34 0.45
CA VAL A 12 4.61 -4.76 0.45
C VAL A 12 3.40 -4.98 1.34
N ALA A 13 2.30 -5.45 0.76
CA ALA A 13 1.01 -5.59 1.45
C ALA A 13 0.59 -4.30 2.19
N GLY A 14 0.97 -3.12 1.66
CA GLY A 14 0.75 -1.83 2.33
C GLY A 14 -0.70 -1.35 2.24
N ALA A 15 -1.22 -0.71 3.28
CA ALA A 15 -2.57 -0.13 3.30
C ALA A 15 -2.61 1.29 2.69
N ASN A 16 -2.05 1.44 1.47
CA ASN A 16 -1.77 2.75 0.86
C ASN A 16 -3.02 3.60 0.59
N LYS A 17 -4.13 2.95 0.24
CA LYS A 17 -5.43 3.58 -0.01
C LYS A 17 -6.51 3.20 0.98
N ALA A 18 -6.39 2.02 1.59
CA ALA A 18 -7.30 1.54 2.63
C ALA A 18 -6.76 0.24 3.24
N SER A 19 -7.40 -0.22 4.32
CA SER A 19 -7.42 -1.58 4.81
C SER A 19 -8.88 -1.98 5.03
N TYR A 20 -9.26 -3.17 4.55
CA TYR A 20 -10.61 -3.70 4.71
C TYR A 20 -10.98 -3.89 6.20
N LEU A 21 -10.01 -4.14 7.07
CA LEU A 21 -10.23 -4.26 8.52
C LEU A 21 -10.77 -2.96 9.14
N CYS A 22 -10.65 -1.82 8.45
CA CYS A 22 -11.23 -0.55 8.91
C CYS A 22 -12.60 -0.21 8.33
N VAL A 23 -13.25 -1.14 7.61
CA VAL A 23 -14.69 -1.05 7.32
C VAL A 23 -15.50 -1.21 8.62
N LEU A 24 -15.05 -2.07 9.53
CA LEU A 24 -15.59 -2.20 10.88
C LEU A 24 -14.54 -1.67 11.86
N PRO A 25 -14.74 -0.52 12.51
CA PRO A 25 -13.70 0.14 13.31
C PRO A 25 -13.55 -0.51 14.69
N ILE A 26 -13.13 -1.78 14.73
CA ILE A 26 -12.96 -2.57 15.96
C ILE A 26 -11.58 -2.37 16.59
N THR A 27 -10.66 -1.73 15.87
CA THR A 27 -9.27 -1.51 16.31
C THR A 27 -8.92 -0.03 16.30
N ASN A 28 -7.94 0.36 17.12
CA ASN A 28 -7.40 1.73 17.15
C ASN A 28 -6.78 2.17 15.80
N ALA A 29 -6.54 1.24 14.88
CA ALA A 29 -6.06 1.55 13.52
C ALA A 29 -7.14 2.19 12.63
N CYS A 30 -8.38 2.34 13.10
CA CYS A 30 -9.54 2.76 12.31
C CYS A 30 -10.17 4.09 12.78
N SER A 31 -9.35 5.01 13.28
CA SER A 31 -9.75 6.38 13.62
C SER A 31 -10.03 7.23 12.38
N SER A 32 -11.04 8.10 12.43
CA SER A 32 -11.39 9.02 11.31
C SER A 32 -10.30 10.04 10.96
N VAL A 33 -9.35 10.26 11.88
CA VAL A 33 -8.25 11.21 11.71
C VAL A 33 -7.03 10.52 11.11
N ASN A 34 -6.55 9.44 11.73
CA ASN A 34 -5.26 8.79 11.41
C ASN A 34 -5.38 7.30 11.08
N GLY A 35 -6.60 6.82 10.81
CA GLY A 35 -6.85 5.43 10.50
C GLY A 35 -6.75 5.08 9.02
N LEU A 36 -6.84 3.78 8.75
CA LEU A 36 -6.56 3.18 7.45
C LEU A 36 -7.82 2.94 6.61
N PHE A 37 -8.84 3.80 6.70
CA PHE A 37 -9.99 3.75 5.80
C PHE A 37 -9.92 4.88 4.77
N CYS A 38 -10.24 4.59 3.50
CA CYS A 38 -10.04 5.54 2.40
C CYS A 38 -10.75 6.89 2.56
N LEU A 39 -11.83 6.97 3.35
CA LEU A 39 -12.56 8.20 3.59
C LEU A 39 -11.97 9.05 4.72
N PHE A 40 -10.98 8.54 5.46
CA PHE A 40 -10.37 9.18 6.62
C PHE A 40 -9.28 10.18 6.23
N SER A 41 -9.03 11.11 7.15
CA SER A 41 -8.26 12.33 6.85
C SER A 41 -6.82 12.03 6.46
N PHE A 42 -6.16 11.10 7.16
CA PHE A 42 -4.80 10.69 6.86
C PHE A 42 -4.64 10.13 5.45
N LEU A 43 -5.44 9.11 5.08
CA LEU A 43 -5.33 8.51 3.75
C LEU A 43 -5.72 9.49 2.63
N LYS A 44 -6.74 10.34 2.85
CA LYS A 44 -7.05 11.43 1.90
C LYS A 44 -5.90 12.40 1.73
N ASN A 45 -5.22 12.75 2.81
CA ASN A 45 -4.11 13.70 2.78
C ASN A 45 -2.91 13.14 2.04
N ILE A 46 -2.41 11.96 2.43
CA ILE A 46 -1.21 11.40 1.80
C ILE A 46 -1.45 11.07 0.31
N ASN A 47 -2.65 10.57 -0.04
CA ASN A 47 -2.99 10.27 -1.44
C ASN A 47 -3.32 11.52 -2.28
N SER A 48 -3.36 12.72 -1.69
CA SER A 48 -3.53 13.99 -2.43
C SER A 48 -2.25 14.45 -3.12
N VAL A 49 -1.11 13.93 -2.68
CA VAL A 49 0.21 14.16 -3.28
C VAL A 49 0.63 12.88 -3.97
N GLN A 50 1.22 12.99 -5.16
CA GLN A 50 1.71 11.84 -5.91
C GLN A 50 3.23 11.77 -5.82
N ARG A 51 3.74 10.54 -5.78
CA ARG A 51 5.17 10.23 -5.78
C ARG A 51 5.96 10.89 -4.65
N TYR A 52 5.34 11.12 -3.50
CA TYR A 52 6.07 11.62 -2.32
C TYR A 52 6.86 10.52 -1.61
N GLU A 53 6.58 9.26 -1.95
CA GLU A 53 7.15 8.07 -1.33
C GLU A 53 8.63 7.86 -1.70
N GLY A 54 9.03 8.16 -2.94
CA GLY A 54 10.39 7.90 -3.43
C GLY A 54 10.62 8.30 -4.89
N SER A 55 11.87 8.23 -5.34
CA SER A 55 12.23 8.42 -6.76
C SER A 55 11.75 7.25 -7.62
N HIS A 56 11.85 6.02 -7.12
CA HIS A 56 11.34 4.78 -7.72
C HIS A 56 10.35 4.13 -6.76
N ILE A 57 9.12 3.89 -7.21
CA ILE A 57 8.00 3.48 -6.36
C ILE A 57 7.40 2.19 -6.89
N TYR A 58 7.33 1.20 -6.01
CA TYR A 58 6.77 -0.11 -6.32
C TYR A 58 5.71 -0.51 -5.29
N SER A 59 4.72 -1.28 -5.72
CA SER A 59 3.76 -1.89 -4.79
C SER A 59 3.57 -3.37 -5.09
N ILE A 60 3.60 -4.20 -4.05
CA ILE A 60 3.46 -5.65 -4.12
C ILE A 60 2.31 -6.06 -3.21
N TYR A 61 1.30 -6.73 -3.76
CA TYR A 61 0.10 -7.12 -3.03
C TYR A 61 -0.67 -8.23 -3.75
N GLY A 62 -1.63 -8.84 -3.06
CA GLY A 62 -2.34 -10.02 -3.53
C GLY A 62 -3.83 -10.00 -3.21
N THR A 63 -4.59 -10.85 -3.92
CA THR A 63 -6.05 -10.95 -3.72
C THR A 63 -6.44 -11.63 -2.41
N GLN A 64 -5.50 -12.36 -1.80
CA GLN A 64 -5.71 -13.18 -0.60
C GLN A 64 -5.20 -12.51 0.69
N ASP A 65 -4.80 -11.23 0.64
CA ASP A 65 -4.41 -10.48 1.82
C ASP A 65 -5.57 -10.37 2.81
N ASP A 66 -5.43 -11.00 3.97
CA ASP A 66 -6.45 -11.14 5.01
C ASP A 66 -6.48 -9.97 6.01
N LYS A 67 -5.54 -9.02 5.91
CA LYS A 67 -5.44 -7.85 6.79
C LYS A 67 -5.74 -6.54 6.06
N VAL A 68 -5.08 -6.31 4.93
CA VAL A 68 -5.33 -5.13 4.10
C VAL A 68 -6.48 -5.37 3.13
N GLY A 69 -6.65 -6.59 2.64
CA GLY A 69 -7.64 -6.90 1.61
C GLY A 69 -7.23 -6.36 0.23
N TYR A 70 -7.85 -6.88 -0.81
CA TYR A 70 -7.51 -6.49 -2.19
C TYR A 70 -8.19 -5.19 -2.64
N LEU A 71 -9.48 -5.06 -2.36
CA LEU A 71 -10.33 -3.94 -2.74
C LEU A 71 -11.01 -3.36 -1.51
N ASN A 72 -11.40 -2.09 -1.56
CA ASN A 72 -12.19 -1.45 -0.51
C ASN A 72 -13.48 -0.83 -1.06
N LEU A 73 -14.57 -1.02 -0.32
CA LEU A 73 -15.85 -0.36 -0.53
C LEU A 73 -16.02 0.74 0.53
N PRO A 74 -16.46 1.96 0.15
CA PRO A 74 -17.04 2.35 -1.13
C PRO A 74 -16.05 3.02 -2.11
N CYS A 75 -14.74 2.95 -1.87
CA CYS A 75 -13.77 3.68 -2.69
C CYS A 75 -13.44 3.02 -4.03
N PHE A 76 -13.77 1.73 -4.19
CA PHE A 76 -13.54 0.96 -5.42
C PHE A 76 -12.09 0.99 -5.93
N THR A 77 -11.15 1.15 -5.01
CA THR A 77 -9.71 1.13 -5.30
C THR A 77 -9.08 -0.15 -4.77
N LYS A 78 -7.98 -0.57 -5.39
CA LYS A 78 -7.10 -1.57 -4.79
C LYS A 78 -6.41 -0.97 -3.57
N ASN A 79 -6.40 -1.69 -2.46
CA ASN A 79 -6.01 -1.13 -1.16
C ASN A 79 -4.53 -0.78 -1.07
N SER A 80 -3.69 -1.58 -1.72
CA SER A 80 -2.24 -1.41 -1.74
C SER A 80 -1.71 -0.67 -2.97
N GLN A 81 -2.58 -0.23 -3.88
CA GLN A 81 -2.15 0.53 -5.04
C GLN A 81 -1.60 1.90 -4.63
N ILE A 82 -0.52 2.32 -5.28
CA ILE A 82 0.00 3.69 -5.25
C ILE A 82 -0.19 4.29 -6.64
N ASN A 83 -0.86 5.45 -6.73
CA ASN A 83 -1.07 6.11 -8.01
C ASN A 83 0.27 6.57 -8.59
N ASN A 84 0.48 6.34 -9.89
CA ASN A 84 1.71 6.71 -10.59
C ASN A 84 2.97 6.10 -9.98
N SER A 85 2.87 4.90 -9.38
CA SER A 85 4.04 4.06 -9.10
C SER A 85 4.72 3.60 -10.39
N ASP A 86 6.01 3.32 -10.33
CA ASP A 86 6.81 2.81 -11.44
C ASP A 86 6.35 1.40 -11.86
N GLN A 87 5.95 0.55 -10.90
CA GLN A 87 5.31 -0.74 -11.20
C GLN A 87 4.45 -1.28 -10.04
N GLU A 88 3.39 -2.01 -10.38
CA GLU A 88 2.54 -2.75 -9.43
C GLU A 88 2.65 -4.27 -9.69
N PHE A 89 2.83 -5.04 -8.62
CA PHE A 89 2.83 -6.51 -8.59
C PHE A 89 1.60 -6.98 -7.79
N SER A 90 0.43 -7.01 -8.44
CA SER A 90 -0.87 -7.19 -7.78
C SER A 90 -1.35 -8.65 -7.70
N ASN A 91 -0.48 -9.62 -7.98
CA ASN A 91 -0.79 -11.05 -8.03
C ASN A 91 0.06 -11.86 -7.03
N ALA A 92 0.57 -11.24 -5.97
CA ALA A 92 1.27 -11.96 -4.91
C ALA A 92 0.35 -13.02 -4.29
N THR A 93 0.89 -14.20 -4.03
CA THR A 93 0.14 -15.35 -3.54
C THR A 93 0.23 -15.49 -2.02
N GLY A 94 -0.86 -15.91 -1.40
CA GLY A 94 -0.93 -16.16 0.04
C GLY A 94 -1.57 -15.02 0.82
N ASN A 95 -1.68 -15.23 2.14
CA ASN A 95 -2.19 -14.24 3.08
C ASN A 95 -1.19 -13.10 3.32
N HIS A 96 -1.51 -12.15 4.18
CA HIS A 96 -0.69 -10.95 4.39
C HIS A 96 0.78 -11.27 4.72
N ASP A 97 1.00 -12.20 5.66
CA ASP A 97 2.34 -12.57 6.13
C ASP A 97 3.12 -13.39 5.07
N ALA A 98 2.40 -14.18 4.27
CA ALA A 98 2.98 -14.90 3.13
C ALA A 98 3.38 -13.95 1.98
N ILE A 99 2.64 -12.86 1.74
CA ILE A 99 3.04 -11.85 0.75
C ILE A 99 4.32 -11.16 1.21
N LEU A 100 4.41 -10.78 2.48
CA LEU A 100 5.61 -10.12 3.06
C LEU A 100 6.86 -10.99 2.91
N SER A 101 6.77 -12.26 3.35
CA SER A 101 7.91 -13.18 3.38
C SER A 101 8.21 -13.82 2.02
N GLY A 102 7.17 -14.15 1.24
CA GLY A 102 7.28 -14.83 -0.05
C GLY A 102 7.73 -13.95 -1.20
N THR A 103 7.82 -12.63 -1.01
CA THR A 103 8.25 -11.68 -2.04
C THR A 103 9.59 -11.02 -1.75
N ILE A 104 10.35 -11.49 -0.75
CA ILE A 104 11.64 -10.90 -0.37
C ILE A 104 12.60 -10.83 -1.55
N ASP A 105 12.72 -11.87 -2.37
CA ASP A 105 13.61 -11.86 -3.53
C ASP A 105 13.20 -10.78 -4.55
N LEU A 106 11.90 -10.59 -4.77
CA LEU A 106 11.39 -9.50 -5.62
C LEU A 106 11.69 -8.13 -5.01
N GLN A 107 11.50 -7.97 -3.69
CA GLN A 107 11.84 -6.74 -2.98
C GLN A 107 13.33 -6.40 -3.17
N MET A 108 14.22 -7.38 -3.00
CA MET A 108 15.66 -7.20 -3.17
C MET A 108 16.04 -6.88 -4.63
N ASN A 109 15.40 -7.52 -5.60
CA ASN A 109 15.63 -7.21 -7.01
C ASN A 109 15.26 -5.77 -7.36
N LEU A 110 14.15 -5.25 -6.80
CA LEU A 110 13.71 -3.88 -7.01
C LEU A 110 14.61 -2.87 -6.29
N LEU A 111 15.08 -3.19 -5.07
CA LEU A 111 16.01 -2.35 -4.33
C LEU A 111 17.36 -2.19 -5.05
N ASN A 112 17.86 -3.26 -5.67
CA ASN A 112 19.16 -3.28 -6.35
C ASN A 112 19.10 -2.85 -7.82
N ALA A 113 17.94 -2.38 -8.31
CA ALA A 113 17.77 -1.97 -9.70
C ALA A 113 18.41 -0.61 -10.02
N HIS A 114 18.71 0.19 -8.99
CA HIS A 114 19.26 1.55 -9.03
C HIS A 114 20.33 1.72 -7.95
#